data_AF-A0A1M6GIT7-F1
#
_entry.id   AF-A0A1M6GIT7-F1
#
_cell.length_a   1.000
_cell.length_b   1.000
_cell.length_c   1.000
_cell.angle_alpha   90.00
_cell.angle_beta   90.00
_cell.angle_gamma   90.00
#
_symmetry.space_group_name_H-M   'P 1'
#
loop_
_entity.id
_entity.type
_entity.pdbx_description
1 polymer ?
#
loop_
_entity_poly.entity_id
_entity_poly.type
_entity_poly.pdbx_seq_one_letter_code
_entity_poly.pdbx_strand_id
1 'polypeptide(L)'
;MEKMLLSKEINQVFEGFEEGKKIQLQKELELIQNPRTIGELLKALEEHIKEKSSLTPHFFKVIETLELEDLFPYVLNAIEKIDSSLFKEYVFRSLSAISRDIEEVEKYLPAVMRIIEESKDYRVVYQGVVALYKMVQAHPSLGKQLNQKRIAVNLSILQDILNMLKHVDRWESDFHKNSNVRTPLGDPDEFFAFASQFMAF
;
A
#
# COMPACT_ATOMS: atom_id res chain seq x y z
N MET A 1 16.56 -7.94 15.05
CA MET A 1 16.09 -7.64 13.69
C MET A 1 15.81 -6.17 13.51
N GLU A 2 14.94 -5.57 14.33
CA GLU A 2 14.52 -4.18 14.19
C GLU A 2 15.67 -3.16 14.07
N LYS A 3 16.67 -3.24 14.97
CA LYS A 3 17.86 -2.36 14.92
C LYS A 3 18.71 -2.55 13.66
N MET A 4 18.72 -3.74 13.05
CA MET A 4 19.51 -4.01 11.83
C MET A 4 18.82 -3.46 10.58
N LEU A 5 17.49 -3.53 10.51
CA LEU A 5 16.71 -2.94 9.42
C LEU A 5 16.89 -1.42 9.41
N LEU A 6 16.69 -0.76 10.54
CA LEU A 6 16.71 0.69 10.63
C LEU A 6 18.08 1.29 10.29
N SER A 7 19.17 0.56 10.55
CA SER A 7 20.53 0.95 10.16
C SER A 7 20.89 0.62 8.71
N LYS A 8 20.06 -0.15 8.00
CA LYS A 8 20.35 -0.57 6.63
C LYS A 8 20.38 0.64 5.72
N GLU A 9 21.46 0.78 4.96
CA GLU A 9 21.59 1.85 3.96
C GLU A 9 20.66 1.57 2.78
N ILE A 10 19.94 2.60 2.35
CA ILE A 10 18.98 2.48 1.24
C ILE A 10 19.73 2.09 -0.04
N ASN A 11 20.91 2.67 -0.29
CA ASN A 11 21.73 2.37 -1.46
C ASN A 11 22.07 0.88 -1.59
N GLN A 12 22.38 0.21 -0.47
CA GLN A 12 22.68 -1.22 -0.46
C GLN A 12 21.46 -2.08 -0.79
N VAL A 13 20.24 -1.58 -0.57
CA VAL A 13 19.00 -2.32 -0.88
C VAL A 13 18.80 -2.43 -2.39
N PHE A 14 19.11 -1.37 -3.15
CA PHE A 14 18.77 -1.30 -4.57
C PHE A 14 19.95 -1.50 -5.52
N GLU A 15 21.14 -1.86 -5.03
CA GLU A 15 22.29 -2.23 -5.89
C GLU A 15 21.95 -3.35 -6.89
N GLY A 16 21.05 -4.27 -6.51
CA GLY A 16 20.57 -5.37 -7.35
C GLY A 16 19.36 -5.05 -8.25
N PHE A 17 18.81 -3.84 -8.19
CA PHE A 17 17.62 -3.49 -8.99
C PHE A 17 17.98 -3.28 -10.46
N GLU A 18 16.98 -3.51 -11.33
CA GLU A 18 17.06 -3.12 -12.74
C GLU A 18 17.20 -1.60 -12.87
N GLU A 19 17.90 -1.17 -13.92
CA GLU A 19 18.30 0.24 -14.11
C GLU A 19 17.12 1.22 -14.07
N GLY A 20 16.00 0.87 -14.71
CA GLY A 20 14.79 1.71 -14.70
C GLY A 20 14.24 1.94 -13.28
N LYS A 21 14.23 0.88 -12.45
CA LYS A 21 13.77 0.94 -11.06
C LYS A 21 14.74 1.75 -10.19
N LYS A 22 16.05 1.64 -10.42
CA LYS A 22 17.08 2.47 -9.75
C LYS A 22 16.89 3.95 -10.05
N ILE A 23 16.71 4.32 -11.31
CA ILE A 23 16.49 5.71 -11.72
C ILE A 23 15.23 6.28 -11.08
N GLN A 24 14.14 5.50 -11.05
CA GLN A 24 12.90 5.92 -10.39
C GLN A 24 13.11 6.15 -8.89
N LEU A 25 13.76 5.20 -8.20
CA LEU A 25 14.03 5.30 -6.78
C LEU A 25 14.93 6.51 -6.44
N GLN A 26 15.97 6.76 -7.22
CA GLN A 26 16.86 7.91 -7.03
C GLN A 26 16.12 9.24 -7.16
N LYS A 27 15.24 9.39 -8.16
CA LYS A 27 14.42 10.61 -8.32
C LYS A 27 13.51 10.84 -7.12
N GLU A 28 12.88 9.78 -6.61
CA GLU A 28 12.02 9.89 -5.42
C GLU A 28 12.85 10.22 -4.17
N LEU A 29 14.05 9.64 -4.01
CA LEU A 29 14.98 9.96 -2.91
C LEU A 29 15.45 11.42 -2.94
N GLU A 30 15.76 11.97 -4.12
CA GLU A 30 16.15 13.37 -4.27
C GLU A 30 15.06 14.33 -3.79
N LEU A 31 13.79 14.03 -4.08
CA LEU A 31 12.64 14.84 -3.66
C LEU A 31 12.45 14.85 -2.14
N ILE A 32 12.86 13.79 -1.45
CA ILE A 32 12.73 13.64 0.00
C ILE A 32 14.07 13.87 0.73
N GLN A 33 15.01 14.59 0.11
CA GLN A 33 16.29 14.99 0.68
C GLN A 33 17.26 13.83 1.00
N ASN A 34 17.16 12.72 0.27
CA ASN A 34 18.09 11.59 0.29
C ASN A 34 18.38 11.03 1.71
N PRO A 35 17.37 10.46 2.39
CA PRO A 35 17.62 9.72 3.62
C PRO A 35 18.62 8.59 3.35
N ARG A 36 19.62 8.43 4.23
CA ARG A 36 20.71 7.46 4.04
C ARG A 36 20.30 6.06 4.46
N THR A 37 19.52 5.98 5.53
CA THR A 37 19.09 4.71 6.14
C THR A 37 17.57 4.58 6.14
N ILE A 38 17.09 3.34 6.25
CA ILE A 38 15.66 3.06 6.43
C ILE A 38 15.09 3.77 7.66
N GLY A 39 15.86 3.86 8.75
CA GLY A 39 15.44 4.57 9.96
C GLY A 39 15.25 6.08 9.73
N GLU A 40 16.15 6.72 8.96
CA GLU A 40 16.01 8.13 8.57
C GLU A 40 14.78 8.35 7.69
N LEU A 41 14.54 7.46 6.72
CA LEU A 41 13.36 7.49 5.86
C LEU A 41 12.06 7.44 6.67
N LEU A 42 11.94 6.48 7.58
CA LEU A 42 10.73 6.31 8.40
C LEU A 42 10.51 7.47 9.36
N LYS A 43 11.58 7.99 9.98
CA LYS A 43 11.49 9.14 10.87
C LYS A 43 11.01 10.39 10.11
N ALA A 44 11.60 10.68 8.96
CA ALA A 44 11.20 11.80 8.13
C ALA A 44 9.75 11.64 7.64
N LEU A 45 9.35 10.44 7.23
CA LEU A 45 7.94 10.16 6.88
C LEU A 45 6.99 10.50 8.01
N GLU A 46 7.28 10.11 9.27
CA GLU A 46 6.42 10.45 10.40
C GLU A 46 6.29 11.96 10.64
N GLU A 47 7.37 12.72 10.43
CA GLU A 47 7.36 14.19 10.53
C GLU A 47 6.49 14.79 9.41
N HIS A 48 6.68 14.35 8.16
CA HIS A 48 5.91 14.83 7.01
C HIS A 48 4.41 14.47 7.08
N ILE A 49 4.05 13.31 7.64
CA ILE A 49 2.66 12.94 7.92
C ILE A 49 2.03 13.95 8.88
N LYS A 50 2.70 14.28 9.99
CA LYS A 50 2.20 15.24 11.00
C LYS A 50 2.03 16.63 10.42
N GLU A 51 2.97 17.05 9.57
CA GLU A 51 2.93 18.34 8.88
C GLU A 51 1.95 18.40 7.71
N LYS A 52 1.33 17.26 7.34
CA LYS A 52 0.49 17.11 6.15
C LYS A 52 1.19 17.58 4.88
N SER A 53 2.48 17.28 4.79
CA SER A 53 3.34 17.75 3.70
C SER A 53 2.95 17.13 2.37
N SER A 54 3.04 17.92 1.29
CA SER A 54 2.88 17.43 -0.09
C SER A 54 3.97 16.43 -0.50
N LEU A 55 5.05 16.32 0.27
CA LEU A 55 6.12 15.35 0.04
C LEU A 55 5.78 13.95 0.55
N THR A 56 4.78 13.79 1.43
CA THR A 56 4.40 12.50 2.05
C THR A 56 4.19 11.37 1.03
N PRO A 57 3.53 11.58 -0.13
CA PRO A 57 3.41 10.53 -1.15
C PRO A 57 4.74 9.99 -1.68
N HIS A 58 5.77 10.85 -1.78
CA HIS A 58 7.08 10.45 -2.29
C HIS A 58 7.80 9.48 -1.35
N PHE A 59 7.66 9.67 -0.04
CA PHE A 59 8.16 8.70 0.96
C PHE A 59 7.51 7.32 0.79
N PHE A 60 6.19 7.27 0.59
CA PHE A 60 5.50 6.00 0.37
C PHE A 60 5.90 5.32 -0.95
N LYS A 61 6.19 6.08 -2.00
CA LYS A 61 6.73 5.52 -3.25
C LYS A 61 8.13 4.94 -3.09
N VAL A 62 9.00 5.60 -2.31
CA VAL A 62 10.31 5.04 -1.95
C VAL A 62 10.11 3.69 -1.26
N ILE A 63 9.23 3.63 -0.25
CA ILE A 63 8.91 2.39 0.48
C ILE A 63 8.36 1.32 -0.46
N GLU A 64 7.39 1.67 -1.31
CA GLU A 64 6.82 0.78 -2.33
C GLU A 64 7.91 0.15 -3.20
N THR A 65 8.86 0.96 -3.66
CA THR A 65 9.93 0.54 -4.57
C THR A 65 10.96 -0.36 -3.89
N LEU A 66 11.19 -0.17 -2.59
CA LEU A 66 12.16 -0.97 -1.83
C LEU A 66 11.73 -2.42 -1.63
N GLU A 67 10.42 -2.70 -1.65
CA GLU A 67 9.85 -4.07 -1.56
C GLU A 67 10.40 -4.89 -0.38
N LEU A 68 10.68 -4.22 0.75
CA LEU A 68 11.17 -4.88 1.96
C LEU A 68 9.99 -5.34 2.81
N GLU A 69 9.85 -6.65 2.99
CA GLU A 69 8.83 -7.26 3.84
C GLU A 69 8.87 -6.72 5.29
N ASP A 70 10.07 -6.44 5.81
CA ASP A 70 10.26 -5.89 7.16
C ASP A 70 9.67 -4.47 7.35
N LEU A 71 9.33 -3.76 6.26
CA LEU A 71 8.66 -2.45 6.33
C LEU A 71 7.15 -2.56 6.56
N PHE A 72 6.58 -3.75 6.34
CA PHE A 72 5.14 -4.01 6.46
C PHE A 72 4.50 -3.45 7.74
N PRO A 73 5.00 -3.74 8.96
CA PRO A 73 4.40 -3.22 10.19
C PRO A 73 4.52 -1.70 10.29
N TYR A 74 5.60 -1.10 9.80
CA TYR A 74 5.79 0.36 9.85
C TYR A 74 4.81 1.09 8.95
N VAL A 75 4.58 0.57 7.74
CA VAL A 75 3.62 1.12 6.78
C VAL A 75 2.21 1.08 7.36
N LEU A 76 1.79 -0.06 7.90
CA LEU A 76 0.44 -0.17 8.48
C LEU A 76 0.30 0.59 9.80
N ASN A 77 1.34 0.71 10.62
CA ASN A 77 1.29 1.59 11.80
C ASN A 77 1.12 3.07 11.44
N ALA A 78 1.56 3.49 10.25
CA ALA A 78 1.38 4.86 9.78
C ALA A 78 -0.08 5.19 9.45
N ILE A 79 -0.87 4.21 9.00
CA ILE A 79 -2.24 4.45 8.51
C ILE A 79 -3.17 5.01 9.59
N GLU A 80 -2.99 4.55 10.83
CA GLU A 80 -3.78 4.93 12.00
C GLU A 80 -3.52 6.39 12.41
N LYS A 81 -2.37 6.95 12.01
CA LYS A 81 -1.96 8.32 12.33
C LYS A 81 -2.36 9.32 11.25
N ILE A 82 -2.99 8.86 10.16
CA ILE A 82 -3.29 9.66 8.97
C ILE A 82 -4.79 9.92 8.87
N ASP A 83 -5.17 11.19 8.80
CA ASP A 83 -6.56 11.58 8.53
C ASP A 83 -6.87 11.69 7.02
N SER A 84 -5.85 12.01 6.21
CA SER A 84 -6.00 12.27 4.78
C SER A 84 -6.25 11.00 3.99
N SER A 85 -7.40 10.91 3.30
CA SER A 85 -7.71 9.80 2.39
C SER A 85 -6.64 9.60 1.32
N LEU A 86 -6.09 10.70 0.77
CA LEU A 86 -5.00 10.63 -0.20
C LEU A 86 -3.79 9.88 0.37
N PHE A 87 -3.39 10.18 1.60
CA PHE A 87 -2.23 9.51 2.19
C PHE A 87 -2.54 8.07 2.60
N LYS A 88 -3.77 7.75 3.01
CA LYS A 88 -4.21 6.37 3.24
C LYS A 88 -4.14 5.53 1.96
N GLU A 89 -4.50 6.10 0.81
CA GLU A 89 -4.30 5.47 -0.50
C GLU A 89 -2.82 5.10 -0.71
N TYR A 90 -1.91 6.05 -0.49
CA TYR A 90 -0.47 5.81 -0.65
C TYR A 90 0.10 4.79 0.34
N VAL A 91 -0.40 4.76 1.58
CA VAL A 91 -0.02 3.72 2.55
C VAL A 91 -0.33 2.33 1.99
N PHE A 92 -1.59 2.08 1.58
CA PHE A 92 -1.98 0.78 1.06
C PHE A 92 -1.22 0.40 -0.21
N ARG A 93 -0.96 1.38 -1.09
CA ARG A 93 -0.15 1.15 -2.29
C ARG A 93 1.27 0.74 -1.97
N SER A 94 1.88 1.36 -0.94
CA SER A 94 3.24 1.06 -0.53
C SER A 94 3.44 -0.33 0.06
N LEU A 95 2.36 -1.07 0.32
CA LEU A 95 2.40 -2.50 0.65
C LEU A 95 2.69 -3.34 -0.62
N SER A 96 3.89 -3.18 -1.16
CA SER A 96 4.40 -3.98 -2.28
C SER A 96 4.87 -5.36 -1.81
N ALA A 97 5.45 -5.44 -0.61
CA ALA A 97 5.89 -6.67 0.03
C ALA A 97 5.10 -6.93 1.33
N ILE A 98 4.55 -8.13 1.48
CA ILE A 98 3.83 -8.57 2.68
C ILE A 98 4.79 -9.31 3.60
N SER A 99 4.69 -9.06 4.91
CA SER A 99 5.48 -9.78 5.92
C SER A 99 5.33 -11.30 5.78
N ARG A 100 6.42 -12.05 5.95
CA ARG A 100 6.39 -13.53 6.00
C ARG A 100 5.84 -14.07 7.30
N ASP A 101 5.74 -13.24 8.34
CA ASP A 101 5.16 -13.64 9.61
C ASP A 101 3.64 -13.49 9.56
N ILE A 102 2.93 -14.62 9.53
CA ILE A 102 1.47 -14.61 9.48
C ILE A 102 0.85 -13.95 10.70
N GLU A 103 1.42 -14.12 11.89
CA GLU A 103 0.88 -13.54 13.13
C GLU A 103 0.94 -12.00 13.07
N GLU A 104 2.00 -11.46 12.46
CA GLU A 104 2.12 -10.03 12.19
C GLU A 104 1.05 -9.55 11.20
N VAL A 105 0.82 -10.28 10.11
CA VAL A 105 -0.22 -9.92 9.13
C VAL A 105 -1.62 -9.98 9.73
N GLU A 106 -1.93 -11.03 10.49
CA GLU A 106 -3.22 -11.21 11.18
C GLU A 106 -3.55 -10.04 12.12
N LYS A 107 -2.54 -9.52 12.83
CA LYS A 107 -2.70 -8.38 13.73
C LYS A 107 -3.25 -7.13 13.02
N TYR A 108 -2.89 -6.91 11.77
CA TYR A 108 -3.30 -5.71 11.03
C TYR A 108 -4.60 -5.89 10.23
N LEU A 109 -5.05 -7.12 10.01
CA LEU A 109 -6.27 -7.41 9.24
C LEU A 109 -7.50 -6.60 9.73
N PRO A 110 -7.79 -6.52 11.06
CA PRO A 110 -8.95 -5.76 11.54
C PRO A 110 -8.85 -4.25 11.25
N ALA A 111 -7.64 -3.68 11.34
CA ALA A 111 -7.41 -2.26 11.07
C ALA A 111 -7.65 -1.95 9.59
N VAL A 112 -7.13 -2.77 8.68
CA VAL A 112 -7.35 -2.62 7.23
C VAL A 112 -8.85 -2.71 6.91
N MET A 113 -9.55 -3.73 7.42
CA MET A 113 -10.99 -3.89 7.19
C MET A 113 -11.80 -2.69 7.69
N ARG A 114 -11.47 -2.18 8.89
CA ARG A 114 -12.13 -1.00 9.45
C ARG A 114 -11.93 0.24 8.57
N ILE A 115 -10.71 0.46 8.06
CA ILE A 115 -10.42 1.61 7.20
C ILE A 115 -11.18 1.54 5.89
N ILE A 116 -11.34 0.34 5.32
CA ILE A 116 -12.18 0.12 4.14
C ILE A 116 -13.64 0.46 4.46
N GLU A 117 -14.17 -0.05 5.57
CA GLU A 117 -15.56 0.14 6.01
C GLU A 117 -15.90 1.62 6.29
N GLU A 118 -14.98 2.36 6.91
CA GLU A 118 -15.19 3.76 7.30
C GLU A 118 -14.90 4.76 6.16
N SER A 119 -14.18 4.34 5.12
CA SER A 119 -13.76 5.23 4.05
C SER A 119 -14.92 5.65 3.15
N LYS A 120 -14.94 6.95 2.80
CA LYS A 120 -15.82 7.51 1.77
C LYS A 120 -15.11 7.73 0.43
N ASP A 121 -13.82 7.41 0.37
CA ASP A 121 -12.98 7.56 -0.81
C ASP A 121 -12.81 6.20 -1.49
N TYR A 122 -13.28 6.09 -2.73
CA TYR A 122 -13.25 4.86 -3.53
C TYR A 122 -11.83 4.37 -3.79
N ARG A 123 -10.83 5.25 -3.84
CA ARG A 123 -9.43 4.86 -4.04
C ARG A 123 -8.86 4.19 -2.82
N VAL A 124 -9.19 4.68 -1.62
CA VAL A 124 -8.80 4.06 -0.35
C VAL A 124 -9.45 2.68 -0.22
N VAL A 125 -10.75 2.57 -0.55
CA VAL A 125 -11.47 1.28 -0.53
C VAL A 125 -10.82 0.30 -1.50
N TYR A 126 -10.60 0.71 -2.75
CA TYR A 126 -9.95 -0.14 -3.75
C TYR A 126 -8.56 -0.60 -3.31
N GLN A 127 -7.70 0.33 -2.87
CA GLN A 127 -6.34 -0.01 -2.44
C GLN A 127 -6.31 -0.85 -1.17
N GLY A 128 -7.25 -0.64 -0.25
CA GLY A 128 -7.42 -1.49 0.93
C GLY A 128 -7.78 -2.93 0.53
N VAL A 129 -8.70 -3.10 -0.43
CA VAL A 129 -9.05 -4.44 -0.96
C VAL A 129 -7.84 -5.08 -1.66
N VAL A 130 -7.08 -4.31 -2.45
CA VAL A 130 -5.82 -4.79 -3.06
C VAL A 130 -4.81 -5.21 -1.99
N ALA A 131 -4.69 -4.47 -0.89
CA ALA A 131 -3.81 -4.83 0.23
C ALA A 131 -4.26 -6.17 0.88
N LEU A 132 -5.56 -6.34 1.13
CA LEU A 132 -6.12 -7.60 1.63
C LEU A 132 -5.87 -8.75 0.66
N TYR A 133 -5.99 -8.53 -0.65
CA TYR A 133 -5.69 -9.54 -1.66
C TYR A 133 -4.23 -9.98 -1.60
N LYS A 134 -3.29 -9.04 -1.53
CA LYS A 134 -1.85 -9.33 -1.37
C LYS A 134 -1.58 -10.12 -0.09
N MET A 135 -2.23 -9.75 1.03
CA MET A 135 -2.11 -10.47 2.29
C MET A 135 -2.58 -11.93 2.16
N VAL A 136 -3.71 -12.18 1.49
CA VAL A 136 -4.23 -13.54 1.25
C VAL A 136 -3.33 -14.33 0.29
N GLN A 137 -2.77 -13.69 -0.74
CA GLN A 137 -1.83 -14.34 -1.65
C GLN A 137 -0.55 -14.79 -0.92
N ALA A 138 -0.03 -13.96 -0.01
CA ALA A 138 1.11 -14.32 0.82
C ALA A 138 0.76 -15.39 1.87
N HIS A 139 -0.44 -15.31 2.45
CA HIS A 139 -0.93 -16.18 3.52
C HIS A 139 -2.35 -16.69 3.25
N PRO A 140 -2.53 -17.76 2.44
CA PRO A 140 -3.85 -18.22 2.00
C PRO A 140 -4.83 -18.60 3.13
N SER A 141 -4.33 -18.96 4.32
CA SER A 141 -5.14 -19.25 5.50
C SER A 141 -5.98 -18.05 5.95
N LEU A 142 -5.55 -16.81 5.67
CA LEU A 142 -6.26 -15.57 6.00
C LEU A 142 -7.60 -15.45 5.25
N GLY A 143 -7.75 -16.07 4.08
CA GLY A 143 -9.00 -16.02 3.32
C GLY A 143 -10.19 -16.52 4.12
N LYS A 144 -10.00 -17.54 4.98
CA LYS A 144 -11.05 -18.02 5.87
C LYS A 144 -11.44 -17.02 6.95
N GLN A 145 -10.47 -16.25 7.47
CA GLN A 145 -10.71 -15.24 8.49
C GLN A 145 -11.45 -14.04 7.91
N LEU A 146 -11.07 -13.59 6.71
CA LEU A 146 -11.77 -12.51 6.00
C LEU A 146 -13.25 -12.83 5.81
N ASN A 147 -13.58 -14.08 5.47
CA ASN A 147 -14.96 -14.53 5.28
C ASN A 147 -15.84 -14.51 6.55
N GLN A 148 -15.23 -14.40 7.74
CA GLN A 148 -15.97 -14.41 9.01
C GLN A 148 -16.59 -13.05 9.34
N LYS A 149 -16.07 -11.96 8.77
CA LYS A 149 -16.57 -10.60 9.00
C LYS A 149 -17.03 -9.99 7.69
N ARG A 150 -18.28 -9.51 7.68
CA ARG A 150 -18.81 -8.70 6.58
C ARG A 150 -18.71 -7.22 6.93
N ILE A 151 -18.18 -6.42 6.02
CA ILE A 151 -18.19 -4.96 6.11
C ILE A 151 -19.18 -4.40 5.08
N ALA A 152 -19.92 -3.36 5.43
CA ALA A 152 -20.84 -2.70 4.51
C ALA A 152 -20.13 -1.53 3.83
N VAL A 153 -20.20 -1.46 2.50
CA VAL A 153 -19.65 -0.33 1.73
C VAL A 153 -20.76 0.29 0.90
N ASN A 154 -20.79 1.62 0.85
CA ASN A 154 -21.83 2.35 0.14
C ASN A 154 -21.80 2.04 -1.37
N LEU A 155 -22.97 1.79 -1.95
CA LEU A 155 -23.15 1.53 -3.38
C LEU A 155 -22.49 2.59 -4.28
N SER A 156 -22.51 3.88 -3.90
CA SER A 156 -21.87 4.93 -4.70
C SER A 156 -20.37 4.73 -4.83
N ILE A 157 -19.71 4.27 -3.76
CA ILE A 157 -18.28 3.96 -3.75
C ILE A 157 -17.98 2.83 -4.73
N LEU A 158 -18.82 1.79 -4.74
CA LEU A 158 -18.66 0.64 -5.65
C LEU A 158 -18.81 1.06 -7.12
N GLN A 159 -19.75 1.96 -7.41
CA GLN A 159 -19.94 2.52 -8.75
C GLN A 159 -18.72 3.32 -9.20
N ASP A 160 -18.11 4.10 -8.30
CA ASP A 160 -16.88 4.84 -8.57
C ASP A 160 -15.69 3.90 -8.82
N ILE A 161 -15.55 2.81 -8.04
CA ILE A 161 -14.53 1.79 -8.28
C ILE A 161 -14.73 1.13 -9.65
N LEU A 162 -15.96 0.73 -9.98
CA LEU A 162 -16.29 0.16 -11.30
C LEU A 162 -15.91 1.09 -12.44
N ASN A 163 -16.24 2.37 -12.31
CA ASN A 163 -15.91 3.38 -13.32
C ASN A 163 -14.40 3.59 -13.44
N MET A 164 -13.66 3.56 -12.32
CA MET A 164 -12.21 3.62 -12.31
C MET A 164 -11.60 2.40 -13.03
N LEU A 165 -12.05 1.18 -12.71
CA LEU A 165 -11.51 -0.05 -13.30
C LEU A 165 -11.79 -0.17 -14.80
N LYS A 166 -12.94 0.33 -15.29
CA LYS A 166 -13.21 0.45 -16.75
C LYS A 166 -12.21 1.35 -17.49
N HIS A 167 -11.49 2.19 -16.75
CA HIS A 167 -10.47 3.10 -17.27
C HIS A 167 -9.12 2.87 -16.59
N VAL A 168 -8.85 1.63 -16.14
CA VAL A 168 -7.64 1.27 -15.39
C VAL A 168 -6.37 1.64 -16.14
N ASP A 169 -6.32 1.51 -17.47
CA ASP A 169 -5.15 1.90 -18.26
C ASP A 169 -4.80 3.40 -18.14
N ARG A 170 -5.80 4.28 -18.02
CA ARG A 170 -5.57 5.72 -17.83
C ARG A 170 -5.06 5.98 -16.42
N TRP A 171 -5.65 5.30 -15.44
CA TRP A 171 -5.25 5.40 -14.05
C TRP A 171 -3.82 4.85 -13.85
N GLU A 172 -3.50 3.66 -14.36
CA GLU A 172 -2.16 3.09 -14.34
C GLU A 172 -1.16 3.95 -15.12
N SER A 173 -1.53 4.59 -16.23
CA SER A 173 -0.61 5.46 -16.99
C SER A 173 -0.15 6.71 -16.21
N ASP A 174 -0.93 7.18 -15.23
CA ASP A 174 -0.53 8.25 -14.33
C ASP A 174 0.44 7.77 -13.23
N PHE A 175 0.51 6.46 -12.98
CA PHE A 175 1.32 5.87 -11.90
C PHE A 175 2.52 5.03 -12.36
N HIS A 176 2.42 4.40 -13.53
CA HIS A 176 3.34 3.40 -14.07
C HIS A 176 3.83 3.79 -15.47
N LYS A 177 3.98 5.09 -15.74
CA LYS A 177 4.31 5.62 -17.08
C LYS A 177 5.54 5.00 -17.76
N ASN A 178 6.31 4.14 -17.08
CA ASN A 178 7.36 3.28 -17.62
C ASN A 178 7.52 1.92 -16.88
N SER A 179 6.47 1.34 -16.27
CA SER A 179 6.55 0.06 -15.55
C SER A 179 5.60 -0.98 -16.13
N ASN A 180 6.08 -2.21 -16.35
CA ASN A 180 5.28 -3.35 -16.79
C ASN A 180 4.46 -4.00 -15.65
N VAL A 181 4.48 -3.41 -14.45
CA VAL A 181 3.77 -3.94 -13.28
C VAL A 181 2.32 -3.45 -13.31
N ARG A 182 1.38 -4.38 -13.53
CA ARG A 182 -0.07 -4.15 -13.46
C ARG A 182 -0.57 -4.34 -12.03
N THR A 183 -1.63 -3.62 -11.66
CA THR A 183 -2.30 -3.82 -10.37
C THR A 183 -2.95 -5.22 -10.30
N PRO A 184 -2.78 -5.99 -9.21
CA PRO A 184 -3.22 -7.39 -9.13
C PRO A 184 -4.75 -7.58 -9.07
N LEU A 185 -5.53 -6.50 -9.12
CA LEU A 185 -7.00 -6.49 -9.26
C LEU A 185 -7.41 -5.37 -10.23
N GLY A 186 -6.84 -5.37 -11.44
CA GLY A 186 -7.13 -4.39 -12.49
C GLY A 186 -8.41 -4.69 -13.25
N ASP A 187 -8.84 -5.96 -13.23
CA ASP A 187 -10.08 -6.41 -13.82
C ASP A 187 -11.26 -6.25 -12.83
N PRO A 188 -12.40 -5.68 -13.27
CA PRO A 188 -13.59 -5.56 -12.42
C PRO A 188 -14.08 -6.89 -11.85
N ASP A 189 -14.15 -7.95 -12.66
CA ASP A 189 -14.73 -9.22 -12.22
C ASP A 189 -13.84 -9.89 -11.17
N GLU A 190 -12.52 -9.84 -11.34
CA GLU A 190 -11.56 -10.30 -10.33
C GLU A 190 -11.69 -9.51 -9.03
N PHE A 191 -11.79 -8.18 -9.12
CA PHE A 191 -11.98 -7.33 -7.94
C PHE A 191 -13.25 -7.70 -7.17
N PHE A 192 -14.40 -7.79 -7.84
CA PHE A 192 -15.67 -8.10 -7.18
C PHE A 192 -15.75 -9.54 -6.69
N ALA A 193 -15.15 -10.49 -7.40
CA ALA A 193 -15.04 -11.87 -6.95
C ALA A 193 -14.28 -11.98 -5.63
N PHE A 194 -13.17 -11.25 -5.49
CA PHE A 194 -12.44 -11.19 -4.23
C PHE A 194 -13.19 -10.39 -3.16
N ALA A 195 -13.66 -9.18 -3.47
CA ALA A 195 -14.31 -8.29 -2.51
C ALA A 195 -15.60 -8.89 -1.91
N SER A 196 -16.39 -9.61 -2.71
CA SER A 196 -17.67 -10.23 -2.28
C SER A 196 -17.54 -11.27 -1.15
N GLN A 197 -16.31 -11.72 -0.86
CA GLN A 197 -15.98 -12.61 0.24
C GLN A 197 -16.23 -11.97 1.61
N PHE A 198 -15.94 -10.68 1.76
CA PHE A 198 -16.00 -9.94 3.02
C PHE A 198 -16.74 -8.60 2.93
N MET A 199 -17.08 -8.11 1.74
CA MET A 199 -17.90 -6.93 1.55
C MET A 199 -19.36 -7.31 1.30
N ALA A 200 -20.27 -6.56 1.93
CA ALA A 200 -21.68 -6.49 1.59
C ALA A 200 -21.91 -5.19 0.80
N PHE A 201 -22.65 -5.33 -0.30
CA PHE A 201 -22.95 -4.27 -1.25
C PHE A 201 -24.41 -3.83 -1.13
#